data_AF-A0A349CK24-F1
#
_entry.id   AF-A0A349CK24-F1
#
_cell.length_a   1.000
_cell.length_b   1.000
_cell.length_c   1.000
_cell.angle_alpha   90.00
_cell.angle_beta   90.00
_cell.angle_gamma   90.00
#
_symmetry.space_group_name_H-M   'P 1'
#
loop_
_entity.id
_entity.type
_entity.pdbx_description
1 polymer ?
#
loop_
_entity_poly.entity_id
_entity_poly.type
_entity_poly.pdbx_seq_one_letter_code
_entity_poly.pdbx_strand_id
1 'polypeptide(L)'
;LKSIFGDMRFEDLKIPFACSATDIESGLEVVIDRGLVREGVRASCTVPVILAPIKIEGRYLVDGALVNPVPADLLKKMGADIVIAVNVSPLENDNSMANDIKKDKRKNPNIMSIAFQTVNIIASQRLL
;
A
#
# COMPACT_ATOMS: atom_id res chain seq x y z
N LEU A 1 1.09 11.90 11.25
CA LEU A 1 2.43 11.26 11.32
C LEU A 1 3.42 12.07 12.16
N LYS A 2 3.94 13.25 11.75
CA LYS A 2 4.90 14.00 12.60
C LYS A 2 4.35 14.34 14.01
N SER A 3 3.06 14.61 14.15
CA SER A 3 2.39 14.82 15.45
C SER A 3 2.22 13.56 16.32
N ILE A 4 2.50 12.36 15.78
CA ILE A 4 2.30 11.07 16.46
C ILE A 4 3.67 10.45 16.79
N PHE A 5 4.55 10.41 15.79
CA PHE A 5 5.88 9.79 15.92
C PHE A 5 7.02 10.80 16.12
N GLY A 6 6.76 12.12 16.02
CA GLY A 6 7.81 13.13 16.13
C GLY A 6 8.92 12.90 15.10
N ASP A 7 10.13 12.70 15.60
CA ASP A 7 11.31 12.27 14.85
C ASP A 7 11.88 10.94 15.39
N MET A 8 11.00 10.10 15.98
CA MET A 8 11.26 8.72 16.41
C MET A 8 11.72 7.85 15.24
N ARG A 9 12.71 7.00 15.53
CA ARG A 9 13.37 6.10 14.60
C ARG A 9 12.91 4.65 14.84
N PHE A 10 13.04 3.79 13.83
CA PHE A 10 12.74 2.36 13.99
C PHE A 10 13.62 1.73 15.08
N GLU A 11 14.87 2.19 15.19
CA GLU A 11 15.80 1.78 16.25
C GLU A 11 15.38 2.19 17.68
N ASP A 12 14.45 3.14 17.84
CA ASP A 12 13.92 3.57 19.14
C ASP A 12 12.73 2.71 19.63
N LEU A 13 12.23 1.79 18.79
CA LEU A 13 10.99 1.06 19.05
C LEU A 13 11.21 -0.12 20.03
N LYS A 14 10.39 -0.17 21.08
CA LYS A 14 10.38 -1.26 22.08
C LYS A 14 9.99 -2.63 21.52
N ILE A 15 9.37 -2.66 20.34
CA ILE A 15 8.97 -3.86 19.61
C ILE A 15 9.58 -3.74 18.22
N PRO A 16 10.40 -4.69 17.75
CA PRO A 16 10.93 -4.69 16.40
C PRO A 16 9.81 -4.59 15.36
N PHE A 17 9.96 -3.66 14.42
CA PHE A 17 8.93 -3.32 13.45
C PHE A 17 9.59 -3.02 12.10
N ALA A 18 8.93 -3.41 11.02
CA ALA A 18 9.33 -3.11 9.66
C ALA A 18 8.08 -2.84 8.82
N CYS A 19 8.21 -1.95 7.84
CA CYS A 19 7.20 -1.70 6.83
C CYS A 19 7.57 -2.39 5.51
N SER A 20 6.57 -2.86 4.76
CA SER A 20 6.72 -3.18 3.34
C SER A 20 6.24 -1.98 2.50
N ALA A 21 6.97 -1.64 1.45
CA ALA A 21 6.64 -0.60 0.47
C ALA A 21 7.01 -1.10 -0.93
N THR A 22 6.39 -0.54 -1.97
CA THR A 22 6.73 -0.86 -3.37
C THR A 22 7.61 0.22 -3.96
N ASP A 23 8.73 -0.17 -4.56
CA ASP A 23 9.52 0.68 -5.45
C ASP A 23 8.79 0.81 -6.79
N ILE A 24 8.30 2.01 -7.11
CA ILE A 24 7.43 2.22 -8.29
C ILE A 24 8.19 2.22 -9.63
N GLU A 25 9.53 2.30 -9.60
CA GLU A 25 10.37 2.26 -10.80
C GLU A 25 10.79 0.83 -11.16
N SER A 26 10.99 -0.04 -10.16
CA SER A 26 11.38 -1.45 -10.37
C SER A 26 10.26 -2.47 -10.15
N GLY A 27 9.15 -2.09 -9.51
CA GLY A 27 8.05 -2.99 -9.16
C GLY A 27 8.39 -4.00 -8.05
N LEU A 28 9.44 -3.72 -7.26
CA LEU A 28 9.96 -4.63 -6.23
C LEU A 28 9.57 -4.19 -4.81
N GLU A 29 9.49 -5.17 -3.89
CA GLU A 29 9.36 -4.91 -2.46
C GLU A 29 10.61 -4.22 -1.89
N VAL A 30 10.38 -3.19 -1.08
CA VAL A 30 11.36 -2.52 -0.25
C VAL A 30 10.93 -2.62 1.20
N VAL A 31 11.68 -3.39 1.98
CA VAL A 31 11.55 -3.47 3.43
C VAL A 31 12.18 -2.23 4.05
N ILE A 32 11.45 -1.56 4.95
CA ILE A 32 11.90 -0.38 5.69
C ILE A 32 11.87 -0.70 7.18
N ASP A 33 13.06 -0.88 7.76
CA ASP A 33 13.33 -1.34 9.12
C ASP A 33 14.19 -0.36 9.93
N ARG A 34 14.54 0.79 9.32
CA ARG A 34 15.54 1.75 9.80
C ARG A 34 15.16 3.20 9.48
N GLY A 35 15.79 4.15 10.16
CA GLY A 35 15.54 5.57 9.96
C GLY A 35 14.25 6.02 10.62
N LEU A 36 13.55 7.01 10.06
CA LEU A 36 12.39 7.65 10.69
C LEU A 36 11.10 6.84 10.49
N VAL A 37 10.44 6.45 11.58
CA VAL A 37 9.17 5.67 11.55
C VAL A 37 8.11 6.38 10.72
N ARG A 38 8.01 7.71 10.87
CA ARG A 38 7.07 8.55 10.11
C ARG A 38 7.31 8.60 8.59
N GLU A 39 8.47 8.15 8.11
CA GLU A 39 8.81 8.10 6.68
C GLU A 39 8.59 6.69 6.12
N GLY A 40 9.00 5.64 6.84
CA GLY A 40 8.70 4.25 6.47
C GLY A 40 7.20 3.96 6.46
N VAL A 41 6.47 4.35 7.52
CA VAL A 41 4.99 4.23 7.58
C VAL A 41 4.33 5.11 6.50
N ARG A 42 4.92 6.26 6.14
CA ARG A 42 4.41 7.05 5.03
C ARG A 42 4.57 6.31 3.70
N ALA A 43 5.74 5.75 3.40
CA ALA A 43 5.97 4.98 2.18
C ALA A 43 4.98 3.81 2.07
N SER A 44 4.90 3.00 3.13
CA SER A 44 4.05 1.81 3.24
C SER A 44 2.57 2.04 2.98
N CYS A 45 2.07 3.24 3.27
CA CYS A 45 0.68 3.66 3.06
C CYS A 45 0.52 4.77 1.99
N THR A 46 1.52 4.98 1.12
CA THR A 46 1.43 5.96 0.02
C THR A 46 0.67 5.33 -1.14
N VAL A 47 -0.66 5.32 -1.03
CA VAL A 47 -1.57 4.82 -2.07
C VAL A 47 -1.26 5.52 -3.41
N PRO A 48 -0.87 4.78 -4.46
CA PRO A 48 -0.56 5.35 -5.78
C PRO A 48 -1.70 6.18 -6.33
N VAL A 49 -1.40 7.13 -7.23
CA VAL A 49 -2.38 7.99 -7.93
C VAL A 49 -3.14 8.98 -7.01
N ILE A 50 -3.27 8.71 -5.72
CA ILE A 50 -3.87 9.58 -4.69
C ILE A 50 -2.80 10.38 -3.95
N LEU A 51 -1.66 9.75 -3.62
CA LEU A 51 -0.57 10.36 -2.86
C LEU A 51 0.73 10.41 -3.69
N ALA A 52 1.49 11.48 -3.53
CA ALA A 52 2.81 11.62 -4.14
C ALA A 52 3.81 10.64 -3.52
N PRO A 53 4.54 9.83 -4.33
CA PRO A 53 5.59 8.92 -3.86
C PRO A 53 6.61 9.61 -2.95
N ILE A 54 7.08 8.91 -1.92
CA ILE A 54 8.17 9.39 -1.06
C ILE A 54 9.51 8.86 -1.57
N LYS A 55 10.54 9.72 -1.61
CA LYS A 55 11.89 9.29 -2.01
C LYS A 55 12.70 8.88 -0.79
N ILE A 56 13.10 7.60 -0.72
CA ILE A 56 13.92 7.02 0.37
C ILE A 56 15.07 6.25 -0.26
N GLU A 57 16.30 6.46 0.23
CA GLU A 57 17.53 5.80 -0.26
C GLU A 57 17.68 5.82 -1.81
N GLY A 58 17.20 6.90 -2.45
CA GLY A 58 17.25 7.09 -3.91
C GLY A 58 16.04 6.55 -4.69
N ARG A 59 15.22 5.67 -4.10
CA ARG A 59 14.05 5.02 -4.72
C ARG A 59 12.78 5.83 -4.51
N TYR A 60 11.82 5.75 -5.44
CA TYR A 60 10.47 6.30 -5.26
C TYR A 60 9.53 5.22 -4.73
N LEU A 61 9.06 5.40 -3.50
CA LEU A 61 8.27 4.39 -2.79
C LEU A 61 6.79 4.76 -2.69
N VAL A 62 5.95 3.75 -2.88
CA VAL A 62 4.49 3.75 -2.74
C VAL A 62 4.04 2.56 -1.87
N ASP A 63 2.73 2.42 -1.70
CA ASP A 63 2.09 1.40 -0.85
C ASP A 63 2.64 -0.03 -1.05
N GLY A 64 2.84 -0.77 0.04
CA GLY A 64 3.36 -2.14 0.01
C GLY A 64 2.38 -3.16 -0.56
N ALA A 65 1.08 -2.88 -0.52
CA ALA A 65 0.04 -3.81 -0.95
C ALA A 65 -0.04 -4.04 -2.47
N LEU A 66 0.81 -3.38 -3.27
CA LEU A 66 0.98 -3.74 -4.70
C LEU A 66 1.79 -5.04 -4.89
N VAL A 67 2.67 -5.37 -3.93
CA VAL A 67 3.62 -6.50 -4.04
C VAL A 67 3.51 -7.50 -2.88
N ASN A 68 3.22 -7.04 -1.66
CA ASN A 68 3.08 -7.89 -0.48
C ASN A 68 1.96 -7.40 0.44
N PRO A 69 0.67 -7.68 0.13
CA PRO A 69 -0.49 -7.19 0.89
C PRO A 69 -0.54 -7.63 2.35
N VAL A 70 0.07 -8.77 2.69
CA VAL A 70 0.12 -9.33 4.04
C VAL A 70 1.54 -9.88 4.26
N PRO A 71 2.52 -9.05 4.69
CA PRO A 71 3.94 -9.41 4.75
C PRO A 71 4.28 -10.33 5.94
N ALA A 72 3.66 -11.50 5.96
CA ALA A 72 3.88 -12.54 6.97
C ALA A 72 5.22 -13.27 6.76
N ASP A 73 5.77 -13.25 5.56
CA ASP A 73 7.10 -13.76 5.24
C ASP A 73 8.22 -12.85 5.77
N LEU A 74 8.00 -11.53 5.78
CA LEU A 74 8.89 -10.55 6.40
C LEU A 74 9.11 -10.85 7.88
N LEU A 75 8.05 -11.15 8.63
CA LEU A 75 8.19 -11.52 10.05
C LEU A 75 8.98 -12.82 10.26
N LYS A 76 8.91 -13.78 9.33
CA LYS A 76 9.79 -14.97 9.34
C LYS A 76 11.24 -14.61 9.04
N LYS A 77 11.50 -13.73 8.06
CA LYS A 77 12.84 -13.20 7.75
C LYS A 77 13.44 -12.42 8.94
N MET A 78 12.60 -11.79 9.76
CA MET A 78 12.97 -11.13 11.03
C MET A 78 13.17 -12.10 12.22
N GLY A 79 13.02 -13.42 12.01
CA GLY A 79 13.31 -14.45 13.03
C GLY A 79 12.13 -14.87 13.92
N ALA A 80 10.87 -14.60 13.54
CA ALA A 80 9.72 -15.05 14.32
C ALA A 80 9.38 -16.52 14.08
N ASP A 81 9.41 -17.35 15.14
CA ASP A 81 8.98 -18.77 15.10
C ASP A 81 7.48 -18.93 14.79
N ILE A 82 6.66 -18.00 15.31
CA ILE A 82 5.21 -17.97 15.15
C ILE A 82 4.82 -16.62 14.56
N VAL A 83 4.10 -16.64 13.44
CA VAL A 83 3.60 -15.43 12.77
C VAL A 83 2.07 -15.43 12.76
N ILE A 84 1.48 -14.38 13.35
CA ILE A 84 0.05 -14.12 13.31
C ILE A 84 -0.23 -13.12 12.20
N ALA A 85 -0.78 -13.59 11.09
CA ALA A 85 -1.18 -12.75 9.95
C ALA A 85 -2.65 -12.35 10.05
N VAL A 86 -2.95 -11.06 9.86
CA VAL A 86 -4.32 -10.54 9.87
C VAL A 86 -4.65 -10.01 8.48
N ASN A 87 -5.42 -10.78 7.71
CA ASN A 87 -5.97 -10.31 6.43
C ASN A 87 -7.31 -9.60 6.68
N VAL A 88 -7.41 -8.35 6.25
CA VAL A 88 -8.65 -7.52 6.33
C VAL A 88 -9.32 -7.32 4.97
N SER A 89 -8.82 -7.97 3.91
CA SER A 89 -9.46 -8.01 2.60
C SER A 89 -10.87 -8.60 2.71
N PRO A 90 -11.85 -8.15 1.91
CA PRO A 90 -13.14 -8.80 1.83
C PRO A 90 -12.99 -10.29 1.51
N LEU A 91 -13.79 -11.14 2.16
CA LEU A 91 -13.90 -12.54 1.75
C LEU A 91 -14.54 -12.60 0.37
N GLU A 92 -13.77 -13.00 -0.64
CA GLU A 92 -14.31 -13.44 -1.91
C GLU A 92 -15.23 -14.64 -1.63
N ASN A 93 -16.52 -14.47 -1.91
CA ASN A 93 -17.46 -15.58 -1.82
C ASN A 93 -17.27 -16.41 -3.10
N ASP A 94 -16.82 -17.66 -3.00
CA ASP A 94 -16.68 -18.61 -4.13
C ASP A 94 -17.96 -18.77 -4.98
N ASN A 95 -19.11 -18.33 -4.47
CA ASN A 95 -20.38 -18.22 -5.18
C ASN A 95 -20.46 -17.03 -6.17
N SER A 96 -19.39 -16.25 -6.37
CA SER A 96 -19.31 -15.08 -7.27
C SER A 96 -19.59 -15.46 -8.73
N MET A 97 -18.91 -16.49 -9.24
CA MET A 97 -19.11 -17.03 -10.61
C MET A 97 -20.56 -17.34 -10.96
N ALA A 98 -21.41 -17.68 -9.98
CA ALA A 98 -22.83 -17.97 -10.19
C ALA A 98 -23.76 -16.74 -10.01
N ASN A 99 -23.30 -15.69 -9.33
CA ASN A 99 -24.10 -14.50 -9.00
C ASN A 99 -23.76 -13.28 -9.85
N ASP A 100 -22.52 -13.11 -10.28
CA ASP A 100 -22.07 -11.96 -11.09
C ASP A 100 -22.80 -11.92 -12.45
N ILE A 101 -23.02 -13.10 -13.05
CA ILE A 101 -23.83 -13.29 -14.28
C ILE A 101 -25.28 -12.82 -14.11
N LYS A 102 -25.79 -12.71 -12.87
CA LYS A 102 -27.18 -12.31 -12.58
C LYS A 102 -27.34 -10.87 -12.09
N LYS A 103 -26.27 -10.10 -11.88
CA LYS A 103 -26.36 -8.77 -11.22
C LYS A 103 -25.83 -7.56 -12.01
N ASP A 104 -25.58 -7.68 -13.31
CA ASP A 104 -25.63 -6.52 -14.22
C ASP A 104 -26.51 -6.80 -15.44
N LYS A 105 -27.58 -5.99 -15.58
CA LYS A 105 -28.36 -5.85 -16.82
C LYS A 105 -28.38 -4.40 -17.27
N ARG A 106 -27.26 -3.98 -17.88
CA ARG A 106 -26.98 -2.83 -18.78
C ARG A 106 -25.96 -1.86 -18.16
N LYS A 107 -24.71 -1.90 -18.67
CA LYS A 107 -23.93 -0.67 -18.95
C LYS A 107 -22.86 -0.87 -20.02
N ASN A 108 -22.37 0.26 -20.53
CA ASN A 108 -21.41 0.39 -21.64
C ASN A 108 -19.98 0.64 -21.11
N PRO A 109 -18.92 0.54 -21.95
CA PRO A 109 -17.56 0.22 -21.50
C PRO A 109 -16.82 1.34 -20.76
N ASN A 110 -15.78 0.94 -20.03
CA ASN A 110 -15.07 1.78 -19.08
C ASN A 110 -13.53 1.69 -19.17
N ILE A 111 -12.91 2.17 -20.26
CA ILE A 111 -11.89 3.24 -20.19
C ILE A 111 -10.58 3.08 -19.33
N MET A 112 -10.70 2.74 -18.04
CA MET A 112 -9.68 2.44 -17.00
C MET A 112 -10.38 2.12 -15.66
N SER A 113 -11.27 2.97 -15.14
CA SER A 113 -12.66 3.08 -15.63
C SER A 113 -12.95 4.21 -16.66
N ILE A 114 -12.03 5.17 -16.89
CA ILE A 114 -11.98 6.13 -18.04
C ILE A 114 -10.61 6.83 -18.17
N ALA A 115 -9.57 6.11 -18.61
CA ALA A 115 -8.15 6.52 -18.57
C ALA A 115 -7.59 6.90 -17.19
N PHE A 116 -8.40 6.87 -16.12
CA PHE A 116 -7.95 6.80 -14.73
C PHE A 116 -9.03 6.43 -13.66
N GLN A 117 -10.36 6.63 -13.70
CA GLN A 117 -11.36 7.28 -14.58
C GLN A 117 -11.21 8.80 -14.65
N THR A 118 -10.18 9.17 -15.39
CA THR A 118 -9.43 10.40 -15.33
C THR A 118 -9.01 10.82 -13.91
N VAL A 119 -9.48 10.13 -12.82
CA VAL A 119 -9.33 10.23 -11.34
C VAL A 119 -9.28 11.68 -10.93
N ASN A 120 -8.11 12.18 -11.25
CA ASN A 120 -7.53 13.47 -11.14
C ASN A 120 -7.96 14.32 -12.34
N ILE A 121 -9.24 14.27 -12.79
CA ILE A 121 -9.73 15.04 -13.96
C ILE A 121 -9.29 16.50 -13.88
N ILE A 122 -9.41 17.31 -12.80
CA ILE A 122 -9.81 17.21 -11.37
C ILE A 122 -8.71 17.19 -10.27
N ALA A 123 -7.50 16.65 -10.47
CA ALA A 123 -6.37 17.16 -9.66
C ALA A 123 -6.08 18.62 -10.05
N SER A 124 -6.37 18.94 -11.32
CA SER A 124 -6.30 20.25 -11.95
C SER A 124 -7.36 21.27 -11.49
N GLN A 125 -8.39 20.89 -10.70
CA GLN A 125 -9.34 21.88 -10.14
C GLN A 125 -8.90 22.43 -8.78
N ARG A 126 -7.88 21.84 -8.13
CA ARG A 126 -7.46 22.19 -6.75
C ARG A 126 -6.22 23.09 -6.70
N LEU A 127 -6.01 23.87 -7.76
CA LEU A 127 -4.98 24.91 -7.91
C LEU A 127 -5.60 26.27 -8.30
N LEU A 128 -6.87 26.47 -7.95
CA LEU A 128 -7.55 27.78 -7.84
C LEU A 128 -7.51 28.24 -6.38
#